data_AF-A0A813LM44-F1
#
_entry.id   AF-A0A813LM44-F1
#
_cell.length_a   1.000
_cell.length_b   1.000
_cell.length_c   1.000
_cell.angle_alpha   90.00
_cell.angle_beta   90.00
_cell.angle_gamma   90.00
#
_symmetry.space_group_name_H-M   'P 1'
#
loop_
_entity.id
_entity.type
_entity.pdbx_description
1 polymer ?
#
loop_
_entity_poly.entity_id
_entity_poly.type
_entity_poly.pdbx_seq_one_letter_code
_entity_poly.pdbx_strand_id
1 'polypeptide(L)'
;AACFPETVNDDTQRSTPFPAIVSYWKDVTKQVSGDPNSVVRGRSNPGEWVDAKTNQGDHGIGTTTGLMAYYDASGYGVDYRMTVTNPVNSTARFKRDLQVFRDSGWISHASRAVIISFGTYNFQYDLWTASDFVFELPASGDVLPTYSIRPYRPRIYETPDELTETYLDYGRTCIAIYILLFVGFLERQNKVRNHKAGFYYHISLTGITDLGMVACILCATSWRISVFQSVATGVTLDRAQDINRVNGFYCFSDMATAYNNIFIVDGFMMAFVPQPMIRDICLFVANHESCSCRCWCRCCCWCCCYCCLLFVVGCLLFSRCRRYRCCCYSRCCCCCCYYCCSCC
;
A
#
# COMPACT_ATOMS: atom_id res chain seq x y z
N ALA A 1 10.22 10.26 15.71
CA ALA A 1 10.24 10.84 17.05
C ALA A 1 9.54 9.85 17.98
N ALA A 2 10.19 9.48 19.08
CA ALA A 2 9.52 8.69 20.10
C ALA A 2 8.53 9.60 20.83
N CYS A 3 7.28 9.15 21.00
CA CYS A 3 6.33 9.89 21.82
C CYS A 3 6.56 9.54 23.30
N PHE A 4 6.27 10.51 24.17
CA PHE A 4 6.43 10.34 25.62
C PHE A 4 5.10 10.63 26.32
N PRO A 5 4.79 9.93 27.42
CA PRO A 5 3.64 10.25 28.24
C PRO A 5 3.78 11.66 28.83
N GLU A 6 2.65 12.30 29.12
CA GLU A 6 2.64 13.68 29.62
C GLU A 6 3.34 13.79 30.99
N THR A 7 3.21 12.76 31.80
CA THR A 7 3.80 12.67 33.13
C THR A 7 4.38 11.27 33.33
N VAL A 8 5.63 11.22 33.79
CA VAL A 8 6.30 10.00 34.23
C VAL A 8 6.52 10.15 35.72
N ASN A 9 6.14 9.14 36.49
CA ASN A 9 6.48 9.11 37.91
C ASN A 9 7.96 8.76 38.05
N ASP A 10 8.76 9.69 38.59
CA ASP A 10 10.22 9.58 38.70
C ASP A 10 10.67 8.30 39.42
N ASP A 11 9.92 7.85 40.43
CA ASP A 11 10.27 6.70 41.26
C ASP A 11 10.00 5.35 40.58
N THR A 12 8.94 5.28 39.77
CA THR A 12 8.48 4.01 39.16
C THR A 12 8.80 3.93 37.67
N GLN A 13 9.21 5.04 37.05
CA GLN A 13 9.39 5.19 35.61
C GLN A 13 8.13 4.79 34.81
N ARG A 14 6.96 4.81 35.45
CA ARG A 14 5.67 4.50 34.83
C ARG A 14 4.96 5.77 34.43
N SER A 15 4.32 5.74 33.27
CA SER A 15 3.41 6.78 32.81
C SER A 15 2.26 6.95 33.81
N THR A 16 2.00 8.17 34.25
CA THR A 16 0.81 8.47 35.06
C THR A 16 -0.42 8.59 34.17
N PRO A 17 -1.50 7.84 34.45
CA PRO A 17 -2.71 7.90 33.65
C PRO A 17 -3.50 9.18 33.94
N PHE A 18 -4.39 9.57 33.03
CA PHE A 18 -5.38 10.63 33.28
C PHE A 18 -6.48 10.11 34.23
N PRO A 19 -6.46 10.45 35.53
CA PRO A 19 -7.31 9.77 36.51
C PRO A 19 -8.80 9.99 36.24
N ALA A 20 -9.18 11.19 35.80
CA ALA A 20 -10.56 11.54 35.45
C ALA A 20 -11.08 10.77 34.24
N ILE A 21 -10.24 10.57 33.22
CA ILE A 21 -10.60 9.82 32.02
C ILE A 21 -10.65 8.33 32.32
N VAL A 22 -9.68 7.80 33.08
CA VAL A 22 -9.65 6.38 33.45
C VAL A 22 -10.86 5.99 34.30
N SER A 23 -11.26 6.80 35.29
CA SER A 23 -12.45 6.52 36.09
C SER A 23 -13.71 6.54 35.25
N TYR A 24 -13.89 7.59 34.44
CA TYR A 24 -15.00 7.70 33.50
C TYR A 24 -15.07 6.49 32.56
N TRP A 25 -13.95 6.12 31.94
CA TRP A 25 -13.90 5.03 30.97
C TRP A 25 -14.23 3.67 31.61
N LYS A 26 -13.75 3.42 32.83
CA LYS A 26 -14.07 2.21 33.61
C LYS A 26 -15.56 2.14 33.93
N ASP A 27 -16.17 3.25 34.31
CA ASP A 27 -17.59 3.29 34.67
C ASP A 27 -18.48 3.06 33.44
N VAL A 28 -18.18 3.73 32.32
CA VAL A 28 -18.96 3.55 31.10
C VAL A 28 -18.74 2.19 30.42
N THR A 29 -17.59 1.54 30.65
CA THR A 29 -17.32 0.19 30.13
C THR A 29 -18.01 -0.89 30.97
N LYS A 30 -18.06 -0.75 32.30
CA LYS A 30 -18.82 -1.65 33.19
C LYS A 30 -20.32 -1.65 32.89
N GLN A 31 -20.88 -0.52 32.47
CA GLN A 31 -22.29 -0.42 32.09
C GLN A 31 -22.64 -1.17 30.79
N VAL A 32 -21.64 -1.49 29.96
CA VAL A 32 -21.82 -2.07 28.63
C VAL A 32 -21.85 -3.61 28.65
N SER A 33 -21.35 -4.26 29.70
CA SER A 33 -21.35 -5.73 29.82
C SER A 33 -22.74 -6.36 29.95
N GLY A 34 -23.82 -5.55 30.02
CA GLY A 34 -25.21 -6.02 30.08
C GLY A 34 -26.07 -5.77 28.83
N ASP A 35 -25.62 -4.97 27.85
CA ASP A 35 -26.44 -4.61 26.67
C ASP A 35 -25.67 -4.81 25.35
N PRO A 36 -26.01 -5.86 24.57
CA PRO A 36 -25.34 -6.20 23.31
C PRO A 36 -25.53 -5.15 22.20
N ASN A 37 -26.45 -4.20 22.36
CA ASN A 37 -26.70 -3.12 21.39
C ASN A 37 -25.95 -1.82 21.70
N SER A 38 -25.12 -1.83 22.74
CA SER A 38 -24.60 -0.61 23.37
C SER A 38 -23.08 -0.36 23.19
N VAL A 39 -22.41 -1.27 22.46
CA VAL A 39 -20.94 -1.39 22.42
C VAL A 39 -20.31 -0.53 21.30
N VAL A 40 -20.45 0.79 21.42
CA VAL A 40 -19.77 1.77 20.53
C VAL A 40 -18.27 1.86 20.84
N ARG A 41 -17.89 1.56 22.07
CA ARG A 41 -16.51 1.70 22.58
C ARG A 41 -15.74 0.41 22.35
N GLY A 42 -14.48 0.54 21.93
CA GLY A 42 -13.55 -0.56 21.76
C GLY A 42 -12.77 -0.88 23.03
N ARG A 43 -11.66 -1.61 22.87
CA ARG A 43 -10.83 -2.13 23.97
C ARG A 43 -9.92 -1.06 24.58
N SER A 44 -9.46 -0.11 23.78
CA SER A 44 -8.49 0.92 24.19
C SER A 44 -9.04 1.87 25.25
N ASN A 45 -8.24 2.17 26.27
CA ASN A 45 -8.56 3.12 27.33
C ASN A 45 -7.83 4.46 27.08
N PRO A 46 -8.55 5.56 26.82
CA PRO A 46 -7.95 6.86 26.49
C PRO A 46 -7.11 7.47 27.61
N GLY A 47 -7.33 7.06 28.85
CA GLY A 47 -6.59 7.59 29.99
C GLY A 47 -5.28 6.86 30.28
N GLU A 48 -5.02 5.73 29.63
CA GLU A 48 -3.83 4.89 29.85
C GLU A 48 -2.87 5.05 28.67
N TRP A 49 -1.58 5.22 28.98
CA TRP A 49 -0.52 5.29 27.98
C TRP A 49 -0.18 3.89 27.48
N VAL A 50 0.03 3.77 26.16
CA VAL A 50 0.44 2.50 25.54
C VAL A 50 1.70 2.69 24.71
N ASP A 51 2.65 1.78 24.89
CA ASP A 51 3.91 1.77 24.16
C ASP A 51 3.73 1.39 22.68
N ALA A 52 4.64 1.87 21.83
CA ALA A 52 4.58 1.66 20.38
C ALA A 52 4.55 0.17 20.00
N LYS A 53 5.33 -0.68 20.67
CA LYS A 53 5.38 -2.12 20.39
C LYS A 53 4.04 -2.81 20.71
N THR A 54 3.39 -2.39 21.80
CA THR A 54 2.09 -2.92 22.22
C THR A 54 1.01 -2.49 21.24
N ASN A 55 0.98 -1.21 20.86
CA ASN A 55 0.03 -0.71 19.86
C ASN A 55 0.24 -1.31 18.47
N GLN A 56 1.48 -1.56 18.06
CA GLN A 56 1.77 -2.25 16.80
C GLN A 56 1.27 -3.71 16.83
N GLY A 57 1.42 -4.41 17.96
CA GLY A 57 0.96 -5.80 18.11
C GLY A 57 -0.56 -5.93 18.16
N ASP A 58 -1.22 -5.09 18.94
CA ASP A 58 -2.67 -5.16 19.19
C ASP A 58 -3.46 -4.48 18.06
N HIS A 59 -3.04 -3.29 17.62
CA HIS A 59 -3.77 -2.45 16.66
C HIS A 59 -3.12 -2.36 15.28
N GLY A 60 -1.93 -2.94 15.06
CA GLY A 60 -1.25 -2.84 13.76
C GLY A 60 -0.83 -1.42 13.39
N ILE A 61 -0.78 -0.49 14.35
CA ILE A 61 -0.41 0.90 14.09
C ILE A 61 1.11 0.98 13.87
N GLY A 62 1.50 1.42 12.68
CA GLY A 62 2.88 1.66 12.30
C GLY A 62 3.38 3.06 12.64
N THR A 63 4.57 3.41 12.12
CA THR A 63 5.09 4.77 12.22
C THR A 63 4.34 5.67 11.25
N THR A 64 3.73 6.74 11.77
CA THR A 64 2.98 7.69 10.96
C THR A 64 3.88 8.85 10.55
N THR A 65 3.86 9.18 9.25
CA THR A 65 4.63 10.31 8.72
C THR A 65 3.76 11.56 8.72
N GLY A 66 4.15 12.58 9.49
CA GLY A 66 3.58 13.92 9.43
C GLY A 66 4.42 14.87 8.56
N LEU A 67 4.06 16.16 8.55
CA LEU A 67 4.77 17.19 7.78
C LEU A 67 6.05 17.63 8.50
N MET A 68 6.00 17.70 9.83
CA MET A 68 7.13 18.13 10.67
C MET A 68 7.98 16.96 11.16
N ALA A 69 7.34 15.83 11.50
CA ALA A 69 8.03 14.71 12.12
C ALA A 69 7.41 13.35 11.78
N TYR A 70 8.18 12.30 12.03
CA TYR A 70 7.68 10.93 12.10
C TYR A 70 7.21 10.65 13.53
N TYR A 71 6.02 10.10 13.70
CA TYR A 71 5.44 9.73 14.99
C TYR A 71 5.42 8.21 15.12
N ASP A 72 5.92 7.70 16.25
CA ASP A 72 5.76 6.29 16.56
C ASP A 72 4.31 5.98 16.98
N ALA A 73 4.00 4.70 17.14
CA ALA A 73 2.67 4.24 17.52
C ALA A 73 2.39 4.38 19.03
N SER A 74 3.25 5.03 19.81
CA SER A 74 3.04 5.17 21.25
C SER A 74 2.13 6.36 21.56
N GLY A 75 1.29 6.25 22.57
CA GLY A 75 0.32 7.30 22.84
C GLY A 75 -0.84 6.91 23.73
N TYR A 76 -1.74 7.88 23.90
CA TYR A 76 -3.07 7.68 24.42
C TYR A 76 -4.02 7.45 23.23
N GLY A 77 -4.84 6.40 23.29
CA GLY A 77 -5.69 5.99 22.19
C GLY A 77 -7.08 5.59 22.65
N VAL A 78 -8.08 5.82 21.80
CA VAL A 78 -9.45 5.37 22.01
C VAL A 78 -9.99 4.73 20.74
N ASP A 79 -10.64 3.59 20.92
CA ASP A 79 -11.22 2.84 19.83
C ASP A 79 -12.74 3.03 19.83
N TYR A 80 -13.29 3.26 18.64
CA TYR A 80 -14.73 3.31 18.43
C TYR A 80 -15.15 2.35 17.34
N ARG A 81 -16.24 1.64 17.59
CA ARG A 81 -16.95 0.84 16.59
C ARG A 81 -18.01 1.70 15.95
N MET A 82 -17.84 1.95 14.66
CA MET A 82 -18.79 2.73 13.86
C MET A 82 -19.89 1.84 13.24
N THR A 83 -19.69 0.53 13.19
CA THR A 83 -20.69 -0.46 12.74
C THR A 83 -21.60 -0.83 13.91
N VAL A 84 -22.69 -0.10 14.08
CA VAL A 84 -23.60 -0.23 15.23
C VAL A 84 -25.07 -0.38 14.78
N THR A 85 -25.84 -1.16 15.52
CA THR A 85 -27.27 -1.42 15.22
C THR A 85 -28.13 -0.15 15.36
N ASN A 86 -27.82 0.72 16.34
CA ASN A 86 -28.54 1.97 16.57
C ASN A 86 -27.59 3.18 16.42
N PRO A 87 -27.57 3.85 15.25
CA PRO A 87 -26.64 4.95 14.99
C PRO A 87 -26.93 6.20 15.82
N VAL A 88 -28.20 6.46 16.16
CA VAL A 88 -28.61 7.67 16.89
C VAL A 88 -28.06 7.68 18.31
N ASN A 89 -28.31 6.60 19.05
CA ASN A 89 -27.80 6.45 20.43
C ASN A 89 -26.27 6.39 20.45
N SER A 90 -25.67 5.75 19.45
CA SER A 90 -24.22 5.60 19.37
C SER A 90 -23.51 6.92 19.12
N THR A 91 -24.07 7.75 18.23
CA THR A 91 -23.59 9.11 17.97
C THR A 91 -23.69 9.98 19.22
N ALA A 92 -24.79 9.88 19.97
CA ALA A 92 -24.95 10.63 21.22
C ALA A 92 -23.92 10.23 22.29
N ARG A 93 -23.61 8.93 22.41
CA ARG A 93 -22.57 8.41 23.32
C ARG A 93 -21.18 8.87 22.89
N PHE A 94 -20.83 8.73 21.61
CA PHE A 94 -19.57 9.20 21.06
C PHE A 94 -19.36 10.71 21.31
N LYS A 95 -20.38 11.53 21.03
CA LYS A 95 -20.33 12.98 21.32
C LYS A 95 -20.14 13.28 22.81
N ARG A 96 -20.80 12.53 23.70
CA ARG A 96 -20.64 12.67 25.15
C ARG A 96 -19.22 12.32 25.60
N ASP A 97 -18.66 11.23 25.08
CA ASP A 97 -17.29 10.81 25.39
C ASP A 97 -16.30 11.90 24.98
N LEU A 98 -16.44 12.45 23.77
CA LEU A 98 -15.60 13.55 23.29
C LEU A 98 -15.73 14.84 24.12
N GLN A 99 -16.93 15.16 24.61
CA GLN A 99 -17.13 16.29 25.52
C GLN A 99 -16.36 16.09 26.83
N VAL A 100 -16.44 14.90 27.42
CA VAL A 100 -15.68 14.57 28.64
C VAL A 100 -14.18 14.66 28.40
N PHE A 101 -13.67 14.18 27.26
CA PHE A 101 -12.25 14.27 26.92
C PHE A 101 -11.79 15.72 26.76
N ARG A 102 -12.61 16.56 26.14
CA ARG A 102 -12.33 17.99 26.02
C ARG A 102 -12.31 18.66 27.40
N ASP A 103 -13.32 18.40 28.23
CA ASP A 103 -13.47 19.04 29.53
C ASP A 103 -12.41 18.55 30.55
N SER A 104 -11.85 17.36 30.34
CA SER A 104 -10.72 16.81 31.12
C SER A 104 -9.34 17.18 30.57
N GLY A 105 -9.26 17.93 29.46
CA GLY A 105 -7.98 18.38 28.89
C GLY A 105 -7.16 17.28 28.22
N TRP A 106 -7.81 16.27 27.62
CA TRP A 106 -7.12 15.14 26.97
C TRP A 106 -6.13 15.55 25.88
N ILE A 107 -6.42 16.67 25.20
CA ILE A 107 -5.49 17.34 24.29
C ILE A 107 -5.00 18.59 25.02
N SER A 108 -3.71 18.61 25.36
CA SER A 108 -3.05 19.68 26.12
C SER A 108 -2.03 20.42 25.26
N HIS A 109 -1.41 21.48 25.81
CA HIS A 109 -0.32 22.21 25.13
C HIS A 109 0.93 21.34 24.90
N ALA A 110 1.05 20.20 25.61
CA ALA A 110 2.12 19.24 25.42
C ALA A 110 1.85 18.28 24.25
N SER A 111 0.60 18.16 23.79
CA SER A 111 0.25 17.33 22.63
C SER A 111 0.95 17.83 21.36
N ARG A 112 1.53 16.92 20.59
CA ARG A 112 2.28 17.22 19.36
C ARG A 112 1.63 16.71 18.08
N ALA A 113 0.82 15.66 18.19
CA ALA A 113 0.04 15.15 17.07
C ALA A 113 -1.26 14.53 17.60
N VAL A 114 -2.33 14.71 16.83
CA VAL A 114 -3.59 13.98 16.99
C VAL A 114 -3.82 13.21 15.70
N ILE A 115 -3.91 11.89 15.79
CA ILE A 115 -4.07 11.01 14.63
C ILE A 115 -5.46 10.38 14.70
N ILE A 116 -6.23 10.52 13.63
CA ILE A 116 -7.54 9.90 13.47
C ILE A 116 -7.44 8.94 12.29
N SER A 117 -7.50 7.65 12.59
CA SER A 117 -7.44 6.58 11.59
C SER A 117 -8.74 5.79 11.58
N PHE A 118 -9.28 5.56 10.39
CA PHE A 118 -10.41 4.65 10.20
C PHE A 118 -10.36 3.98 8.83
N GLY A 119 -10.87 2.75 8.78
CA GLY A 119 -11.04 1.99 7.54
C GLY A 119 -12.49 2.08 7.08
N THR A 120 -12.69 2.29 5.78
CA THR A 120 -14.00 2.13 5.14
C THR A 120 -13.92 1.03 4.08
N TYR A 121 -15.05 0.34 3.89
CA TYR A 121 -15.19 -0.67 2.85
C TYR A 121 -16.36 -0.30 1.94
N ASN A 122 -16.12 -0.33 0.63
CA ASN A 122 -17.16 -0.09 -0.37
C ASN A 122 -17.54 -1.41 -1.05
N PHE A 123 -18.75 -1.90 -0.75
CA PHE A 123 -19.28 -3.15 -1.30
C PHE A 123 -19.48 -3.11 -2.81
N GLN A 124 -19.79 -1.95 -3.40
CA GLN A 124 -20.08 -1.83 -4.84
C GLN A 124 -18.84 -2.04 -5.72
N TYR A 125 -17.66 -1.67 -5.21
CA TYR A 125 -16.39 -1.75 -5.93
C TYR A 125 -15.43 -2.79 -5.35
N ASP A 126 -15.85 -3.46 -4.28
CA ASP A 126 -15.04 -4.38 -3.49
C ASP A 126 -13.64 -3.79 -3.19
N LEU A 127 -13.68 -2.63 -2.52
CA LEU A 127 -12.49 -1.81 -2.31
C LEU A 127 -12.46 -1.28 -0.89
N TRP A 128 -11.35 -1.53 -0.21
CA TRP A 128 -11.06 -0.97 1.10
C TRP A 128 -10.38 0.38 0.95
N THR A 129 -10.57 1.25 1.92
CA THR A 129 -9.90 2.56 1.97
C THR A 129 -9.41 2.80 3.38
N ALA A 130 -8.11 2.97 3.54
CA ALA A 130 -7.50 3.42 4.78
C ALA A 130 -7.45 4.95 4.76
N SER A 131 -8.07 5.58 5.76
CA SER A 131 -8.10 7.04 5.90
C SER A 131 -7.41 7.44 7.19
N ASP A 132 -6.30 8.15 7.07
CA ASP A 132 -5.53 8.69 8.19
C ASP A 132 -5.53 10.21 8.11
N PHE A 133 -5.91 10.86 9.20
CA PHE A 133 -5.83 12.30 9.38
C PHE A 133 -4.87 12.59 10.52
N VAL A 134 -3.82 13.36 10.23
CA VAL A 134 -2.78 13.73 11.17
C VAL A 134 -2.86 15.24 11.39
N PHE A 135 -3.10 15.66 12.62
CA PHE A 135 -3.10 17.06 13.02
C PHE A 135 -1.87 17.29 13.88
N GLU A 136 -0.83 17.90 13.31
CA GLU A 136 0.37 18.25 14.08
C GLU A 136 0.15 19.58 14.81
N LEU A 137 0.59 19.62 16.07
CA LEU A 137 0.44 20.73 17.00
C LEU A 137 1.84 21.24 17.39
N PRO A 138 2.47 22.10 16.58
CA PRO A 138 3.71 22.77 16.95
C PRO A 138 3.56 23.59 18.24
N ALA A 139 4.68 23.86 18.91
CA ALA A 139 4.70 24.68 20.12
C ALA A 139 4.26 26.14 19.89
N SER A 140 4.15 26.59 18.63
CA SER A 140 3.58 27.90 18.28
C SER A 140 2.08 28.00 18.57
N GLY A 141 1.38 26.87 18.71
CA GLY A 141 -0.07 26.82 18.84
C GLY A 141 -0.84 26.74 17.52
N ASP A 142 -0.13 26.66 16.39
CA ASP A 142 -0.75 26.39 15.08
C ASP A 142 -1.21 24.92 14.99
N VAL A 143 -2.07 24.62 14.01
CA VAL A 143 -2.49 23.26 13.67
C VAL A 143 -2.16 22.99 12.21
N LEU A 144 -1.35 21.96 11.95
CA LEU A 144 -0.96 21.55 10.60
C LEU A 144 -1.68 20.24 10.23
N PRO A 145 -2.79 20.29 9.49
CA PRO A 145 -3.53 19.10 9.08
C PRO A 145 -2.89 18.45 7.85
N THR A 146 -2.67 17.15 7.92
CA THR A 146 -2.27 16.28 6.81
C THR A 146 -3.26 15.13 6.70
N TYR A 147 -3.63 14.75 5.48
CA TYR A 147 -4.52 13.63 5.23
C TYR A 147 -3.87 12.62 4.30
N SER A 148 -4.17 11.35 4.51
CA SER A 148 -3.76 10.24 3.66
C SER A 148 -4.95 9.30 3.48
N ILE A 149 -5.49 9.27 2.27
CA ILE A 149 -6.60 8.39 1.91
C ILE A 149 -6.09 7.46 0.82
N ARG A 150 -5.98 6.17 1.14
CA ARG A 150 -5.38 5.17 0.24
C ARG A 150 -6.36 4.01 0.02
N PRO A 151 -6.86 3.84 -1.21
CA PRO A 151 -7.61 2.64 -1.56
C PRO A 151 -6.68 1.43 -1.65
N TYR A 152 -7.13 0.28 -1.20
CA TYR A 152 -6.37 -0.96 -1.26
C TYR A 152 -7.28 -2.18 -1.28
N ARG A 153 -6.73 -3.33 -1.69
CA ARG A 153 -7.38 -4.64 -1.59
C ARG A 153 -6.53 -5.57 -0.73
N PRO A 154 -7.03 -6.02 0.44
CA PRO A 154 -6.24 -6.83 1.35
C PRO A 154 -6.03 -8.25 0.83
N ARG A 155 -7.00 -8.80 0.09
CA ARG A 155 -6.88 -10.09 -0.61
C ARG A 155 -7.02 -9.85 -2.12
N ILE A 156 -6.33 -10.67 -2.90
CA ILE A 156 -6.26 -10.59 -4.37
C ILE A 156 -6.75 -11.87 -5.04
N TYR A 157 -7.58 -12.66 -4.36
CA TYR A 157 -8.06 -13.96 -4.83
C TYR A 157 -9.53 -14.23 -4.47
N GLU A 158 -10.32 -13.18 -4.24
CA GLU A 158 -11.72 -13.31 -3.83
C GLU A 158 -12.64 -13.33 -5.06
N THR A 159 -12.42 -12.44 -6.01
CA THR A 159 -13.24 -12.32 -7.22
C THR A 159 -12.59 -12.99 -8.44
N PRO A 160 -13.38 -13.44 -9.44
CA PRO A 160 -12.81 -14.02 -10.66
C PRO A 160 -11.92 -13.03 -11.43
N ASP A 161 -12.20 -11.72 -11.36
CA ASP A 161 -11.36 -10.70 -11.98
C ASP A 161 -10.00 -10.59 -11.28
N GLU A 162 -9.94 -10.66 -9.96
CA GLU A 162 -8.67 -10.69 -9.20
C GLU A 162 -7.84 -11.95 -9.46
N LEU A 163 -8.52 -13.10 -9.60
CA LEU A 163 -7.87 -14.33 -10.04
C LEU A 163 -7.22 -14.17 -11.41
N THR A 164 -7.86 -13.46 -12.35
CA THR A 164 -7.23 -13.18 -13.64
C THR A 164 -5.98 -12.30 -13.51
N GLU A 165 -5.98 -11.29 -12.64
CA GLU A 165 -4.79 -10.48 -12.35
C GLU A 165 -3.64 -11.33 -11.81
N THR A 166 -3.94 -12.25 -10.88
CA THR A 166 -2.96 -13.18 -10.32
C THR A 166 -2.38 -14.12 -11.39
N TYR A 167 -3.22 -14.64 -12.30
CA TYR A 167 -2.73 -15.46 -13.42
C TYR A 167 -1.83 -14.69 -14.38
N LEU A 168 -2.10 -13.41 -14.60
CA LEU A 168 -1.24 -12.56 -15.42
C LEU A 168 0.15 -12.37 -14.79
N ASP A 169 0.23 -12.22 -13.47
CA ASP A 169 1.52 -12.14 -12.77
C ASP A 169 2.32 -13.44 -12.83
N TYR A 170 1.65 -14.59 -12.71
CA TYR A 170 2.30 -15.88 -12.94
C TYR A 170 2.78 -16.01 -14.39
N GLY A 171 1.97 -15.56 -15.36
CA GLY A 171 2.39 -15.49 -16.76
C GLY A 171 3.65 -14.63 -16.96
N ARG A 172 3.71 -13.45 -16.34
CA ARG A 172 4.90 -12.57 -16.37
C ARG A 172 6.13 -13.24 -15.74
N THR A 173 5.93 -13.94 -14.63
CA THR A 173 7.00 -14.68 -13.95
C THR A 173 7.53 -15.82 -14.82
N CYS A 174 6.65 -16.56 -15.51
CA CYS A 174 7.06 -17.59 -16.47
C CYS A 174 7.86 -17.00 -17.64
N ILE A 175 7.44 -15.84 -18.16
CA ILE A 175 8.19 -15.13 -19.22
C ILE A 175 9.57 -14.68 -18.71
N ALA A 176 9.66 -14.16 -17.49
CA ALA A 176 10.93 -13.76 -16.89
C ALA A 176 11.89 -14.95 -16.73
N ILE A 177 11.38 -16.10 -16.28
CA ILE A 177 12.15 -17.35 -16.20
C ILE A 177 12.58 -17.82 -17.60
N TYR A 178 11.70 -17.70 -18.59
CA TYR A 178 12.04 -18.04 -19.99
C TYR A 178 13.17 -17.16 -20.53
N ILE A 179 13.14 -15.85 -20.30
CA ILE A 179 14.20 -14.93 -20.71
C ILE A 179 15.53 -15.32 -20.04
N LEU A 180 15.50 -15.60 -18.74
CA LEU A 180 16.70 -15.97 -17.99
C LEU A 180 17.31 -17.30 -18.49
N LEU A 181 16.48 -18.33 -18.69
CA LEU A 181 16.94 -19.68 -19.03
C LEU A 181 17.24 -19.85 -20.52
N PHE A 182 16.36 -19.39 -21.41
CA PHE A 182 16.49 -19.63 -22.84
C PHE A 182 17.24 -18.51 -23.55
N VAL A 183 16.80 -17.26 -23.40
CA VAL A 183 17.43 -16.11 -24.09
C VAL A 183 18.85 -15.90 -23.57
N GLY A 184 19.02 -15.85 -22.25
CA GLY A 184 20.34 -15.71 -21.63
C GLY A 184 21.32 -16.82 -22.00
N PHE A 185 20.84 -18.07 -22.14
CA PHE A 185 21.67 -19.20 -22.56
C PHE A 185 22.11 -19.10 -24.03
N LEU A 186 21.17 -18.78 -24.93
CA LEU A 186 21.46 -18.63 -26.37
C LEU A 186 22.45 -17.49 -26.63
N GLU A 187 22.28 -16.35 -25.96
CA GLU A 187 23.20 -15.21 -26.11
C GLU A 187 24.60 -15.51 -25.57
N ARG A 188 24.68 -16.25 -24.46
CA ARG A 188 25.96 -16.75 -23.93
C ARG A 188 26.67 -17.65 -24.94
N GLN A 189 25.97 -18.61 -25.55
CA GLN A 189 26.54 -19.48 -26.57
C GLN A 189 27.02 -18.68 -27.79
N ASN A 190 26.25 -17.69 -28.25
CA ASN A 190 26.63 -16.87 -29.39
C ASN A 190 27.91 -16.05 -29.13
N LYS A 191 28.09 -15.51 -27.91
CA LYS A 191 29.32 -14.79 -27.56
C LYS A 191 30.54 -15.71 -27.45
N VAL A 192 30.37 -16.92 -26.90
CA VAL A 192 31.42 -17.95 -26.86
C VAL A 192 31.86 -18.35 -28.27
N ARG A 193 30.90 -18.52 -29.19
CA ARG A 193 31.17 -18.80 -30.61
C ARG A 193 31.97 -17.68 -31.29
N ASN A 194 31.77 -16.43 -30.88
CA ASN A 194 32.51 -15.27 -31.39
C ASN A 194 33.85 -15.03 -30.66
N HIS A 195 34.42 -16.05 -30.01
CA HIS A 195 35.69 -15.99 -29.27
C HIS A 195 35.76 -14.92 -28.16
N LYS A 196 34.62 -14.43 -27.67
CA LYS A 196 34.56 -13.56 -26.49
C LYS A 196 34.23 -14.41 -25.27
N ALA A 197 34.88 -14.14 -24.13
CA ALA A 197 34.54 -14.86 -22.91
C ALA A 197 33.06 -14.62 -22.57
N GLY A 198 32.30 -15.70 -22.40
CA GLY A 198 30.84 -15.63 -22.19
C GLY A 198 30.42 -14.77 -20.99
N PHE A 199 31.31 -14.58 -20.01
CA PHE A 199 31.08 -13.71 -18.85
C PHE A 199 30.91 -12.22 -19.22
N TYR A 200 31.53 -11.75 -20.31
CA TYR A 200 31.31 -10.38 -20.82
C TYR A 200 29.86 -10.13 -21.26
N TYR A 201 29.02 -11.17 -21.32
CA TYR A 201 27.58 -10.99 -21.49
C TYR A 201 26.94 -10.25 -20.32
N HIS A 202 27.17 -10.69 -19.08
CA HIS A 202 26.53 -10.09 -17.92
C HIS A 202 27.02 -8.68 -17.61
N ILE A 203 28.19 -8.30 -18.14
CA ILE A 203 28.75 -6.95 -18.04
C ILE A 203 28.30 -6.08 -19.21
N SER A 204 27.77 -6.67 -20.29
CA SER A 204 27.27 -5.88 -21.42
C SER A 204 25.94 -5.21 -21.10
N LEU A 205 25.72 -4.03 -21.68
CA LEU A 205 24.53 -3.20 -21.41
C LEU A 205 23.21 -3.99 -21.58
N THR A 206 23.10 -4.80 -22.64
CA THR A 206 21.93 -5.67 -22.90
C THR A 206 21.75 -6.75 -21.84
N GLY A 207 22.85 -7.40 -21.41
CA GLY A 207 22.78 -8.43 -20.36
C GLY A 207 22.43 -7.86 -18.99
N ILE A 208 22.90 -6.63 -18.68
CA ILE A 208 22.52 -5.92 -17.45
C ILE A 208 21.04 -5.53 -17.48
N THR A 209 20.53 -5.04 -18.62
CA THR A 209 19.11 -4.68 -18.74
C THR A 209 18.20 -5.90 -18.61
N ASP A 210 18.54 -7.02 -19.23
CA ASP A 210 17.73 -8.23 -19.19
C ASP A 210 17.72 -8.86 -17.80
N LEU A 211 18.89 -8.95 -17.16
CA LEU A 211 19.00 -9.43 -15.79
C LEU A 211 18.28 -8.51 -14.81
N GLY A 212 18.39 -7.19 -15.01
CA GLY A 212 17.68 -6.18 -14.22
C GLY A 212 16.17 -6.35 -14.31
N MET A 213 15.63 -6.51 -15.53
CA MET A 213 14.19 -6.74 -15.73
C MET A 213 13.71 -8.02 -15.05
N VAL A 214 14.43 -9.13 -15.21
CA VAL A 214 14.07 -10.39 -14.55
C VAL A 214 14.10 -10.26 -13.02
N ALA A 215 15.16 -9.64 -12.48
CA ALA A 215 15.27 -9.40 -11.04
C ALA A 215 14.10 -8.55 -10.52
N CYS A 216 13.76 -7.48 -11.23
CA CYS A 216 12.65 -6.60 -10.88
C CYS A 216 11.29 -7.32 -10.88
N ILE A 217 10.99 -8.13 -11.91
CA ILE A 217 9.75 -8.90 -11.98
C ILE A 217 9.68 -9.90 -10.81
N LEU A 218 10.76 -10.63 -10.54
CA LEU A 218 10.79 -11.59 -9.44
C LEU A 218 10.61 -10.90 -8.09
N CYS A 219 11.30 -9.79 -7.84
CA CYS A 219 11.15 -9.02 -6.61
C CYS A 219 9.73 -8.49 -6.43
N ALA A 220 9.12 -7.94 -7.49
CA ALA A 220 7.74 -7.42 -7.44
C ALA A 220 6.73 -8.53 -7.15
N THR A 221 6.82 -9.67 -7.83
CA THR A 221 5.94 -10.83 -7.61
C THR A 221 6.14 -11.39 -6.20
N SER A 222 7.38 -11.57 -5.74
CA SER A 222 7.67 -12.05 -4.38
C SER A 222 7.12 -11.12 -3.30
N TRP A 223 7.25 -9.79 -3.49
CA TRP A 223 6.66 -8.81 -2.58
C TRP A 223 5.13 -8.94 -2.55
N ARG A 224 4.46 -8.99 -3.72
CA ARG A 224 3.01 -9.13 -3.81
C ARG A 224 2.50 -10.39 -3.09
N ILE A 225 3.14 -11.54 -3.30
CA ILE A 225 2.77 -12.80 -2.64
C ILE A 225 2.97 -12.69 -1.13
N SER A 226 4.12 -12.16 -0.69
CA SER A 226 4.45 -12.05 0.73
C SER A 226 3.49 -11.14 1.52
N VAL A 227 2.95 -10.10 0.89
CA VAL A 227 2.08 -9.13 1.57
C VAL A 227 0.59 -9.47 1.44
N PHE A 228 0.11 -9.87 0.26
CA PHE A 228 -1.34 -10.03 0.02
C PHE A 228 -1.83 -11.48 0.00
N GLN A 229 -0.94 -12.45 -0.20
CA GLN A 229 -1.29 -13.88 -0.22
C GLN A 229 -0.83 -14.61 1.05
N SER A 230 -0.26 -13.89 2.02
CA SER A 230 0.18 -14.48 3.28
C SER A 230 -1.00 -14.86 4.17
N VAL A 231 -0.86 -15.97 4.89
CA VAL A 231 -1.81 -16.40 5.95
C VAL A 231 -1.97 -15.31 7.01
N ALA A 232 -0.91 -14.53 7.26
CA ALA A 232 -0.95 -13.40 8.20
C ALA A 232 -2.01 -12.37 7.79
N THR A 233 -2.14 -12.08 6.50
CA THR A 233 -3.12 -11.13 5.96
C THR A 233 -4.55 -11.62 6.19
N GLY A 234 -4.76 -12.93 6.09
CA GLY A 234 -6.03 -13.56 6.44
C GLY A 234 -6.40 -13.32 7.91
N VAL A 235 -5.47 -13.58 8.82
CA VAL A 235 -5.66 -13.36 10.27
C VAL A 235 -5.89 -11.87 10.59
N THR A 236 -5.21 -10.94 9.91
CA THR A 236 -5.43 -9.51 10.15
C THR A 236 -6.81 -9.05 9.69
N LEU A 237 -7.34 -9.61 8.60
CA LEU A 237 -8.68 -9.28 8.12
C LEU A 237 -9.76 -9.81 9.08
N ASP A 238 -9.58 -11.04 9.59
CA ASP A 238 -10.47 -11.63 10.59
C ASP A 238 -10.45 -10.81 11.90
N ARG A 239 -9.27 -10.30 12.29
CA ARG A 239 -9.14 -9.39 13.44
C ARG A 239 -9.89 -8.08 13.23
N ALA A 240 -9.78 -7.49 12.04
CA ALA A 240 -10.43 -6.22 11.72
C ALA A 240 -11.96 -6.31 11.58
N GLN A 241 -12.48 -7.46 11.16
CA GLN A 241 -13.94 -7.70 11.18
C GLN A 241 -14.49 -7.76 12.61
N ASP A 242 -13.64 -8.11 13.59
CA ASP A 242 -13.92 -8.13 15.02
C ASP A 242 -15.32 -8.68 15.38
N ILE A 243 -15.71 -9.80 14.75
CA ILE A 243 -17.05 -10.42 14.93
C ILE A 243 -17.33 -10.68 16.42
N ASN A 244 -16.31 -11.13 17.15
CA ASN A 244 -16.38 -11.45 18.57
C ASN A 244 -16.26 -10.23 19.48
N ARG A 245 -16.03 -9.03 18.93
CA ARG A 245 -15.95 -7.78 19.67
C ARG A 245 -14.82 -7.73 20.72
N VAL A 246 -13.68 -8.32 20.43
CA VAL A 246 -12.53 -8.44 21.35
C VAL A 246 -11.33 -7.60 20.91
N ASN A 247 -11.08 -7.49 19.60
CA ASN A 247 -9.79 -7.04 19.08
C ASN A 247 -9.67 -5.52 18.96
N GLY A 248 -10.79 -4.79 18.85
CA GLY A 248 -10.76 -3.33 18.72
C GLY A 248 -10.40 -2.88 17.30
N PHE A 249 -9.91 -1.65 17.16
CA PHE A 249 -9.51 -1.10 15.86
C PHE A 249 -8.19 -1.72 15.38
N TYR A 250 -8.10 -2.01 14.08
CA TYR A 250 -6.85 -2.44 13.44
C TYR A 250 -6.53 -1.52 12.26
N CYS A 251 -5.32 -0.96 12.25
CA CYS A 251 -4.86 -0.04 11.24
C CYS A 251 -4.38 -0.78 9.98
N PHE A 252 -4.82 -0.32 8.81
CA PHE A 252 -4.39 -0.86 7.52
C PHE A 252 -3.55 0.12 6.69
N SER A 253 -3.07 1.21 7.29
CA SER A 253 -2.31 2.23 6.58
C SER A 253 -1.04 1.67 5.93
N ASP A 254 -0.33 0.80 6.65
CA ASP A 254 0.90 0.16 6.14
C ASP A 254 0.60 -0.76 4.94
N MET A 255 -0.48 -1.55 5.03
CA MET A 255 -0.92 -2.42 3.94
C MET A 255 -1.37 -1.60 2.71
N ALA A 256 -2.09 -0.50 2.94
CA ALA A 256 -2.51 0.39 1.87
C ALA A 256 -1.33 1.12 1.21
N THR A 257 -0.31 1.47 1.99
CA THR A 257 0.94 2.04 1.48
C THR A 257 1.71 1.04 0.64
N ALA A 258 1.84 -0.20 1.11
CA ALA A 258 2.46 -1.29 0.35
C ALA A 258 1.72 -1.55 -0.97
N TYR A 259 0.39 -1.55 -0.95
CA TYR A 259 -0.44 -1.70 -2.15
C TYR A 259 -0.17 -0.60 -3.18
N ASN A 260 -0.20 0.66 -2.75
CA ASN A 260 0.08 1.79 -3.64
C ASN A 260 1.52 1.77 -4.18
N ASN A 261 2.50 1.43 -3.34
CA ASN A 261 3.90 1.33 -3.77
C ASN A 261 4.10 0.23 -4.80
N ILE A 262 3.49 -0.94 -4.62
CA ILE A 262 3.53 -2.03 -5.61
C ILE A 262 2.89 -1.57 -6.92
N PHE A 263 1.77 -0.85 -6.87
CA PHE A 263 1.13 -0.33 -8.08
C PHE A 263 2.03 0.66 -8.83
N ILE A 264 2.72 1.57 -8.12
CA ILE A 264 3.68 2.51 -8.71
C ILE A 264 4.86 1.78 -9.33
N VAL A 265 5.43 0.78 -8.63
CA VAL A 265 6.55 -0.02 -9.13
C VAL A 265 6.14 -0.80 -10.37
N ASP A 266 4.96 -1.44 -10.38
CA ASP A 266 4.44 -2.12 -11.55
C ASP A 266 4.24 -1.17 -12.73
N GLY A 267 3.67 0.01 -12.49
CA GLY A 267 3.52 1.04 -13.52
C GLY A 267 4.86 1.51 -14.09
N PHE A 268 5.86 1.69 -13.23
CA PHE A 268 7.22 2.00 -13.64
C PHE A 268 7.82 0.86 -14.47
N MET A 269 7.70 -0.40 -14.03
CA MET A 269 8.17 -1.56 -14.80
C MET A 269 7.51 -1.61 -16.17
N MET A 270 6.20 -1.43 -16.27
CA MET A 270 5.51 -1.43 -17.57
C MET A 270 5.97 -0.30 -18.51
N ALA A 271 6.33 0.86 -17.97
CA ALA A 271 6.79 1.99 -18.78
C ALA A 271 8.23 1.83 -19.29
N PHE A 272 9.12 1.25 -18.48
CA PHE A 272 10.56 1.18 -18.78
C PHE A 272 11.00 -0.16 -19.39
N VAL A 273 10.30 -1.26 -19.13
CA VAL A 273 10.59 -2.59 -19.73
C VAL A 273 10.58 -2.59 -21.28
N PRO A 274 9.72 -1.82 -21.99
CA PRO A 274 9.76 -1.78 -23.45
C PRO A 274 10.95 -0.98 -24.03
N GLN A 275 11.58 -0.09 -23.26
CA GLN A 275 12.54 0.88 -23.78
C GLN A 275 13.87 0.29 -24.28
N PRO A 276 14.50 -0.71 -23.62
CA PRO A 276 15.68 -1.37 -24.15
C PRO A 276 15.41 -2.03 -25.51
N MET A 277 14.23 -2.65 -25.66
CA MET A 277 13.82 -3.26 -26.93
C MET A 277 13.62 -2.21 -28.03
N ILE A 278 12.99 -1.07 -27.73
CA ILE A 278 12.84 0.03 -28.69
C ILE A 278 14.21 0.59 -29.08
N ARG A 279 15.13 0.74 -28.12
CA ARG A 279 16.50 1.20 -28.38
C ARG A 279 17.26 0.24 -29.27
N ASP A 280 17.13 -1.07 -29.06
CA ASP A 280 17.82 -2.06 -29.90
C ASP A 280 17.23 -2.11 -31.32
N ILE A 281 15.92 -1.88 -31.47
CA ILE A 281 15.29 -1.66 -32.79
C ILE A 281 15.84 -0.38 -33.46
N CYS A 282 15.91 0.73 -32.73
CA CYS A 282 16.41 2.01 -33.26
C CYS A 282 17.90 1.97 -33.61
N LEU A 283 18.74 1.34 -32.78
CA LEU A 283 20.16 1.13 -33.07
C LEU A 283 20.35 0.20 -34.27
N PHE A 284 19.49 -0.81 -34.44
CA PHE A 284 19.50 -1.66 -35.62
C PHE A 284 19.07 -0.91 -36.90
N VAL A 285 18.14 0.04 -36.79
CA VAL A 285 17.76 0.94 -37.91
C VAL A 285 18.88 1.93 -38.24
N ALA A 286 19.57 2.47 -37.22
CA ALA A 286 20.63 3.45 -37.42
C ALA A 286 21.92 2.87 -38.00
N ASN A 287 22.19 1.57 -37.79
CA ASN A 287 23.45 0.94 -38.16
C ASN A 287 23.40 0.15 -39.49
N HIS A 288 22.38 0.34 -40.34
CA HIS A 288 22.20 -0.51 -41.51
C HIS A 288 22.24 0.16 -42.90
N GLU A 289 23.44 0.18 -43.50
CA GLU A 289 23.63 0.24 -44.96
C GLU A 289 23.71 -1.16 -45.64
N SER A 290 23.75 -2.30 -44.93
CA SER A 290 24.05 -3.61 -45.63
C SER A 290 23.37 -4.94 -45.20
N CYS A 291 22.15 -4.99 -44.65
CA CYS A 291 21.49 -6.26 -44.26
C CYS A 291 20.10 -6.33 -44.85
N SER A 292 19.92 -7.48 -45.50
CA SER A 292 18.75 -7.91 -46.21
C SER A 292 17.45 -7.76 -45.42
N CYS A 293 16.42 -7.24 -46.09
CA CYS A 293 15.00 -7.13 -45.68
C CYS A 293 14.42 -8.33 -44.91
N ARG A 294 14.98 -9.54 -45.10
CA ARG A 294 14.49 -10.76 -44.41
C ARG A 294 14.77 -10.77 -42.90
N CYS A 295 15.84 -10.11 -42.43
CA CYS A 295 16.10 -9.97 -41.00
C CYS A 295 15.16 -8.95 -40.35
N TRP A 296 14.84 -7.89 -41.09
CA TRP A 296 13.93 -6.81 -40.69
C TRP A 296 12.51 -7.34 -40.41
N CYS A 297 11.94 -8.15 -41.31
CA CYS A 297 10.63 -8.77 -41.08
C CYS A 297 10.61 -9.71 -39.86
N ARG A 298 11.69 -10.45 -39.58
CA ARG A 298 11.75 -11.36 -38.43
C ARG A 298 11.84 -10.62 -37.10
N CYS A 299 12.69 -9.59 -37.01
CA CYS A 299 12.83 -8.77 -35.81
C CYS A 299 11.59 -7.89 -35.55
N CYS A 300 11.03 -7.24 -36.57
CA CYS A 300 9.79 -6.47 -36.41
C CYS A 300 8.62 -7.36 -36.03
N CYS A 301 8.48 -8.55 -36.62
CA CYS A 301 7.39 -9.46 -36.25
C CYS A 301 7.55 -10.00 -34.83
N TRP A 302 8.77 -10.32 -34.39
CA TRP A 302 9.03 -10.74 -33.00
C TRP A 302 8.82 -9.60 -32.00
N CYS A 303 9.26 -8.39 -32.31
CA CYS A 303 9.04 -7.23 -31.44
C CYS A 303 7.57 -6.81 -31.42
N CYS A 304 6.86 -6.83 -32.55
CA CYS A 304 5.41 -6.64 -32.57
C CYS A 304 4.69 -7.75 -31.81
N CYS A 305 5.09 -9.02 -31.91
CA CYS A 305 4.49 -10.09 -31.10
C CYS A 305 4.79 -9.92 -29.61
N TYR A 306 5.99 -9.48 -29.21
CA TYR A 306 6.36 -9.25 -27.80
C TYR A 306 5.68 -8.01 -27.22
N CYS A 307 5.68 -6.89 -27.96
CA CYS A 307 4.88 -5.71 -27.62
C CYS A 307 3.41 -6.10 -27.60
N CYS A 308 2.85 -6.78 -28.59
CA CYS A 308 1.46 -7.23 -28.50
C CYS A 308 1.24 -8.18 -27.31
N LEU A 309 2.14 -9.09 -26.95
CA LEU A 309 1.94 -9.97 -25.79
C LEU A 309 2.00 -9.22 -24.45
N LEU A 310 2.94 -8.30 -24.26
CA LEU A 310 3.07 -7.50 -23.03
C LEU A 310 2.03 -6.37 -22.96
N PHE A 311 1.79 -5.70 -24.08
CA PHE A 311 0.90 -4.54 -24.21
C PHE A 311 -0.56 -4.95 -24.41
N VAL A 312 -0.90 -6.11 -24.99
CA VAL A 312 -2.29 -6.62 -24.98
C VAL A 312 -2.68 -7.02 -23.56
N VAL A 313 -1.77 -7.65 -22.80
CA VAL A 313 -1.99 -7.92 -21.38
C VAL A 313 -2.16 -6.61 -20.58
N GLY A 314 -1.32 -5.59 -20.85
CA GLY A 314 -1.45 -4.25 -20.24
C GLY A 314 -2.71 -3.48 -20.66
N CYS A 315 -3.07 -3.51 -21.94
CA CYS A 315 -4.28 -2.88 -22.48
C CYS A 315 -5.54 -3.60 -22.03
N LEU A 316 -5.53 -4.91 -21.79
CA LEU A 316 -6.64 -5.63 -21.16
C LEU A 316 -6.83 -5.17 -19.70
N LEU A 317 -5.75 -4.91 -18.96
CA LEU A 317 -5.80 -4.31 -17.63
C LEU A 317 -6.39 -2.87 -17.67
N PHE A 318 -5.90 -2.00 -18.56
CA PHE A 318 -6.39 -0.62 -18.66
C PHE A 318 -7.78 -0.48 -19.29
N SER A 319 -8.15 -1.33 -20.25
CA SER A 319 -9.49 -1.30 -20.88
C SER A 319 -10.59 -1.81 -19.96
N ARG A 320 -10.27 -2.74 -19.04
CA ARG A 320 -11.19 -3.12 -17.95
C ARG A 320 -11.24 -2.05 -16.86
N CYS A 321 -10.13 -1.36 -16.59
CA CYS A 321 -10.12 -0.18 -15.71
C CYS A 321 -11.00 0.96 -16.26
N ARG A 322 -11.15 1.09 -17.61
CA ARG A 322 -12.03 2.07 -18.27
C ARG A 322 -13.53 1.85 -17.99
N ARG A 323 -13.92 0.67 -17.49
CA ARG A 323 -15.31 0.39 -17.06
C ARG A 323 -15.62 0.99 -15.69
N TYR A 324 -14.60 1.47 -14.97
CA TYR A 324 -14.74 2.25 -13.73
C TYR A 324 -14.40 3.72 -14.04
N ARG A 325 -15.42 4.58 -14.14
CA ARG A 325 -15.22 6.03 -14.24
C ARG A 325 -14.59 6.55 -12.93
N CYS A 326 -13.26 6.59 -12.86
CA CYS A 326 -12.56 7.35 -11.83
C CYS A 326 -12.55 8.83 -12.20
N CYS A 327 -13.49 9.60 -11.66
CA CYS A 327 -13.23 10.99 -11.29
C CYS A 327 -12.19 10.99 -10.15
N CYS A 328 -11.31 11.99 -10.14
CA CYS A 328 -10.24 12.22 -9.15
C CYS A 328 -8.93 11.44 -9.36
N TYR A 329 -8.19 11.72 -10.44
CA TYR A 329 -6.73 11.96 -10.39
C TYR A 329 -6.23 12.55 -11.72
N SER A 330 -6.60 13.81 -11.99
CA SER A 330 -6.37 14.47 -13.30
C SER A 330 -5.04 15.23 -13.44
N ARG A 331 -3.96 14.88 -12.72
CA ARG A 331 -2.71 15.67 -12.82
C ARG A 331 -1.40 14.98 -13.16
N CYS A 332 -1.30 13.64 -13.17
CA CYS A 332 -0.01 13.00 -13.51
C CYS A 332 0.01 12.19 -14.82
N CYS A 333 -1.14 11.78 -15.38
CA CYS A 333 -1.14 10.95 -16.60
C CYS A 333 -1.33 11.71 -17.92
N CYS A 334 -1.55 13.04 -17.90
CA CYS A 334 -1.84 13.78 -19.14
C CYS A 334 -0.63 14.12 -20.00
N CYS A 335 0.62 13.96 -19.54
CA CYS A 335 1.79 14.31 -20.35
C CYS A 335 2.22 13.23 -21.37
N CYS A 336 1.87 11.95 -21.17
CA CYS A 336 2.27 10.90 -22.13
C CYS A 336 1.24 10.61 -23.23
N CYS A 337 -0.04 10.97 -23.06
CA CYS A 337 -1.08 10.69 -24.07
C CYS A 337 -1.16 11.75 -25.19
N TYR A 338 -0.54 12.93 -25.04
CA TYR A 338 -0.69 14.00 -26.04
C TYR A 338 0.16 13.81 -27.31
N TYR A 339 1.16 12.93 -27.31
CA TYR A 339 2.03 12.73 -28.48
C TYR A 339 1.57 11.61 -29.44
N CYS A 340 0.53 10.84 -29.11
CA CYS A 340 0.12 9.68 -29.92
C CYS A 340 -1.21 9.86 -30.69
N CYS A 341 -1.92 10.99 -30.52
CA CYS A 341 -3.21 11.24 -31.17
C CYS A 341 -3.16 12.15 -32.42
N SER A 342 -1.98 12.49 -32.94
CA SER A 342 -1.86 13.30 -34.17
C SER A 342 -1.49 12.51 -35.43
N CYS A 343 -1.51 11.19 -35.40
CA CYS A 343 -1.38 10.34 -36.59
C CYS A 343 -2.35 9.16 -36.52
N CYS A 344 -3.63 9.41 -36.79
CA CYS A 344 -4.59 8.46 -37.35
C CYS A 344 -5.76 9.25 -37.93
#